data_AF-A0A5P2AYY0-F1
#
_entry.id   AF-A0A5P2AYY0-F1
#
_cell.length_a   1.000
_cell.length_b   1.000
_cell.length_c   1.000
_cell.angle_alpha   90.00
_cell.angle_beta   90.00
_cell.angle_gamma   90.00
#
_symmetry.space_group_name_H-M   'P 1'
#
loop_
_entity.id
_entity.type
_entity.pdbx_description
1 polymer ?
#
loop_
_entity_poly.entity_id
_entity_poly.type
_entity_poly.pdbx_seq_one_letter_code
_entity_poly.pdbx_strand_id
1 'polypeptide(L)'
;MLTPLAYIAQRWTPSPRTLRRAALSAVVMSVLIIVTGGAVRLTGSGLGCDTWPKCTEDSLIVTPEQGYRGLIEFGNRMLTYVLSAAVGWAIIATRSTKPWRRNLTRWGWAQFWIVMSNAVIGGITVWMGLNPWTVAGHFLAANALLTVAVITWHRTGEGDTPPRPRVPGPVRKLSWAITITSGLLIALGTTVTGAGKHAGDSSDVPRMPWDWTNAAHLHAIAAWVVCALALAMWLVLRVVDAPDDTRARARDLLIVLLAQGAIGYVQYFSGVPEILVAVHMLGSSLMWIAVLRLALSLRERPVPTADIPAQNDSALASA
;
A
#
# COMPACT_ATOMS: atom_id res chain seq x y z
N MET A 1 -8.97 -33.76 12.59
CA MET A 1 -9.40 -32.48 13.20
C MET A 1 -9.36 -31.39 12.13
N LEU A 2 -10.38 -30.54 12.04
CA LEU A 2 -10.35 -29.40 11.11
C LEU A 2 -9.49 -28.27 11.69
N THR A 3 -8.71 -27.58 10.85
CA THR A 3 -8.06 -26.34 11.29
C THR A 3 -9.12 -25.28 11.61
N PRO A 4 -8.86 -24.30 12.51
CA PRO A 4 -9.83 -23.24 12.82
C PRO A 4 -10.37 -22.52 11.58
N LEU A 5 -9.50 -22.23 10.60
CA LEU A 5 -9.90 -21.62 9.33
C LEU A 5 -10.77 -22.54 8.47
N ALA A 6 -10.51 -23.86 8.47
CA ALA A 6 -11.36 -24.82 7.77
C ALA A 6 -12.72 -24.97 8.45
N TYR A 7 -12.77 -24.93 9.78
CA TYR A 7 -14.00 -24.94 10.57
C TYR A 7 -14.89 -23.74 10.25
N ILE A 8 -14.32 -22.53 10.20
CA ILE A 8 -15.05 -21.30 9.83
C ILE A 8 -15.53 -21.37 8.36
N ALA A 9 -14.65 -21.76 7.43
CA ALA A 9 -14.97 -21.82 6.00
C ALA A 9 -16.02 -22.90 5.63
N GLN A 10 -16.38 -23.79 6.55
CA GLN A 10 -17.51 -24.70 6.40
C GLN A 10 -18.84 -24.09 6.86
N ARG A 11 -18.81 -23.15 7.81
CA ARG A 11 -20.01 -22.57 8.44
C ARG A 11 -20.35 -21.17 7.95
N TRP A 12 -19.41 -20.50 7.29
CA TRP A 12 -19.59 -19.15 6.81
C TRP A 12 -19.10 -19.00 5.38
N THR A 13 -19.92 -18.36 4.56
CA THR A 13 -19.55 -17.89 3.22
C THR A 13 -19.84 -16.40 3.16
N PRO A 14 -18.82 -15.53 3.04
CA PRO A 14 -19.04 -14.09 2.95
C PRO A 14 -19.76 -13.71 1.65
N SER A 15 -20.63 -12.70 1.73
CA SER A 15 -21.11 -12.03 0.52
C SER A 15 -19.95 -11.37 -0.25
N PRO A 16 -20.07 -11.14 -1.57
CA PRO A 16 -19.04 -10.42 -2.34
C PRO A 16 -18.71 -9.04 -1.77
N ARG A 17 -19.72 -8.34 -1.23
CA ARG A 17 -19.55 -7.05 -0.56
C ARG A 17 -18.73 -7.18 0.72
N THR A 18 -19.01 -8.20 1.53
CA THR A 18 -18.25 -8.47 2.77
C THR A 18 -16.80 -8.83 2.48
N LEU A 19 -16.56 -9.69 1.49
CA LEU A 19 -15.21 -10.06 1.05
C LEU A 19 -14.42 -8.82 0.60
N ARG A 20 -15.04 -7.97 -0.22
CA ARG A 20 -14.41 -6.74 -0.72
C ARG A 20 -14.14 -5.74 0.41
N ARG A 21 -15.04 -5.61 1.39
CA ARG A 21 -14.85 -4.76 2.58
C ARG A 21 -13.71 -5.26 3.46
N ALA A 22 -13.62 -6.58 3.69
CA ALA A 22 -12.53 -7.17 4.46
C ALA A 22 -11.15 -6.94 3.82
N ALA A 23 -11.05 -7.07 2.49
CA ALA A 23 -9.81 -6.76 1.79
C ALA A 23 -9.52 -5.24 1.76
N LEU A 24 -10.56 -4.40 1.64
CA LEU A 24 -10.41 -2.95 1.68
C LEU A 24 -9.93 -2.45 3.05
N SER A 25 -10.39 -3.04 4.16
CA SER A 25 -9.91 -2.65 5.48
C SER A 25 -8.40 -2.83 5.63
N ALA A 26 -7.82 -3.89 5.04
CA ALA A 26 -6.36 -4.05 5.04
C ALA A 26 -5.65 -2.94 4.25
N VAL A 27 -6.20 -2.49 3.11
CA VAL A 27 -5.66 -1.36 2.35
C VAL A 27 -5.72 -0.07 3.18
N VAL A 28 -6.89 0.23 3.77
CA VAL A 28 -7.09 1.43 4.58
C VAL A 28 -6.15 1.43 5.79
N MET A 29 -6.07 0.31 6.52
CA MET A 29 -5.17 0.20 7.67
C MET A 29 -3.69 0.27 7.26
N SER A 30 -3.32 -0.20 6.06
CA SER A 30 -1.96 -0.05 5.53
C SER A 30 -1.63 1.42 5.25
N VAL A 31 -2.57 2.20 4.73
CA VAL A 31 -2.38 3.65 4.55
C VAL A 31 -2.30 4.35 5.90
N LEU A 32 -3.18 4.02 6.83
CA LEU A 32 -3.20 4.61 8.17
C LEU A 32 -1.88 4.36 8.91
N ILE A 33 -1.38 3.12 8.95
CA ILE A 33 -0.12 2.81 9.63
C ILE A 33 1.09 3.53 9.02
N ILE A 34 1.09 3.74 7.69
CA ILE A 34 2.15 4.52 7.01
C ILE A 34 2.11 5.98 7.45
N VAL A 35 0.91 6.58 7.51
CA VAL A 35 0.73 7.99 7.90
C VAL A 35 1.03 8.18 9.39
N THR A 36 0.53 7.31 10.27
CA THR A 36 0.80 7.41 11.71
C THR A 36 2.25 7.11 12.05
N GLY A 37 2.91 6.17 11.34
CA GLY A 37 4.35 5.98 11.44
C GLY A 37 5.14 7.23 11.00
N GLY A 38 4.67 7.91 9.96
CA GLY A 38 5.18 9.23 9.58
C GLY A 38 5.01 10.27 10.70
N ALA A 39 3.83 10.31 11.33
CA ALA A 39 3.56 11.20 12.46
C ALA A 39 4.50 10.94 13.64
N VAL A 40 4.72 9.67 14.03
CA VAL A 40 5.69 9.28 15.07
C VAL A 40 7.07 9.89 14.80
N ARG A 41 7.54 9.82 13.55
CA ARG A 41 8.82 10.43 13.16
C ARG A 41 8.78 11.96 13.24
N LEU A 42 7.71 12.57 12.69
CA LEU A 42 7.59 14.02 12.59
C LEU A 42 7.41 14.70 13.95
N THR A 43 6.89 14.00 14.95
CA THR A 43 6.77 14.50 16.33
C THR A 43 7.99 14.19 17.19
N GLY A 44 9.03 13.55 16.63
CA GLY A 44 10.21 13.14 17.39
C GLY A 44 9.91 12.03 18.41
N SER A 45 8.95 11.16 18.12
CA SER A 45 8.47 10.12 19.04
C SER A 45 8.97 8.71 18.67
N GLY A 46 9.94 8.57 17.77
CA GLY A 46 10.40 7.26 17.28
C GLY A 46 11.14 6.41 18.32
N LEU A 47 11.63 7.03 19.40
CA LEU A 47 12.20 6.40 20.59
C LEU A 47 11.41 6.81 21.85
N GLY A 48 10.10 7.05 21.70
CA GLY A 48 9.21 7.27 22.85
C GLY A 48 9.01 6.02 23.72
N CYS A 49 9.26 4.84 23.16
CA CYS A 49 9.49 3.58 23.88
C CYS A 49 10.97 3.19 23.76
N ASP A 50 11.61 2.87 24.88
CA ASP A 50 13.05 2.66 24.97
C ASP A 50 13.52 1.36 24.31
N THR A 51 12.63 0.37 24.22
CA THR A 51 12.95 -0.96 23.68
C THR A 51 11.79 -1.53 22.89
N TRP A 52 11.96 -2.76 22.40
CA TRP A 52 10.96 -3.56 21.72
C TRP A 52 11.20 -5.04 22.08
N PRO A 53 10.18 -5.87 22.32
CA PRO A 53 8.73 -5.64 22.14
C PRO A 53 8.04 -4.93 23.31
N LYS A 54 8.70 -4.83 24.46
CA LYS A 54 8.24 -4.00 25.59
C LYS A 54 8.36 -2.50 25.25
N CYS A 55 7.75 -1.62 26.04
CA CYS A 55 7.93 -0.18 25.87
C CYS A 55 9.06 0.37 26.77
N THR A 56 9.29 -0.24 27.93
CA THR A 56 10.48 -0.07 28.78
C THR A 56 11.03 -1.45 29.16
N GLU A 57 12.18 -1.54 29.83
CA GLU A 57 12.70 -2.83 30.32
C GLU A 57 11.71 -3.55 31.24
N ASP A 58 10.99 -2.80 32.07
CA ASP A 58 10.08 -3.34 33.08
C ASP A 58 8.60 -3.37 32.64
N SER A 59 8.21 -2.64 31.58
CA SER A 59 6.80 -2.48 31.19
C SER A 59 6.52 -2.78 29.72
N LEU A 60 5.48 -3.58 29.47
CA LEU A 60 4.93 -3.82 28.13
C LEU A 60 4.17 -2.61 27.56
N ILE A 61 3.72 -1.69 28.43
CA ILE A 61 2.92 -0.52 28.07
C ILE A 61 3.67 0.77 28.38
N VAL A 62 3.25 1.85 27.75
CA VAL A 62 3.74 3.20 28.04
C VAL A 62 3.56 3.57 29.51
N THR A 63 4.58 4.19 30.10
CA THR A 63 4.55 4.68 31.49
C THR A 63 4.42 6.22 31.53
N PRO A 64 3.98 6.81 32.65
CA PRO A 64 3.86 8.27 32.76
C PRO A 64 5.17 9.02 32.45
N GLU A 65 6.32 8.41 32.76
CA GLU A 65 7.65 8.99 32.59
C GLU A 65 8.01 9.20 31.11
N GLN A 66 7.46 8.40 30.19
CA GLN A 66 7.67 8.55 28.74
C GLN A 66 6.84 9.68 28.12
N GLY A 67 5.88 10.23 28.87
CA GLY A 67 5.08 11.39 28.49
C GLY A 67 4.36 11.24 27.14
N TYR A 68 4.17 12.36 26.44
CA TYR A 68 3.39 12.38 25.20
C TYR A 68 4.07 11.64 24.04
N ARG A 69 5.42 11.59 24.01
CA ARG A 69 6.16 10.90 22.95
C ARG A 69 5.96 9.40 23.03
N GLY A 70 6.05 8.82 24.23
CA GLY A 70 5.71 7.43 24.46
C GLY A 70 4.28 7.10 24.06
N LEU A 71 3.30 7.97 24.35
CA LEU A 71 1.91 7.78 23.93
C LEU A 71 1.76 7.70 22.41
N ILE A 72 2.46 8.56 21.67
CA ILE A 72 2.42 8.59 20.19
C ILE A 72 3.04 7.30 19.63
N GLU A 73 4.21 6.89 20.12
CA GLU A 73 4.86 5.66 19.63
C GLU A 73 4.04 4.41 19.97
N PHE A 74 3.66 4.27 21.24
CA PHE A 74 2.86 3.15 21.71
C PHE A 74 1.51 3.09 20.99
N GLY A 75 0.88 4.23 20.71
CA GLY A 75 -0.33 4.30 19.89
C GLY A 75 -0.13 3.73 18.49
N ASN A 76 0.99 4.02 17.84
CA ASN A 76 1.33 3.44 16.54
C ASN A 76 1.62 1.93 16.64
N ARG A 77 2.26 1.46 17.73
CA ARG A 77 2.41 0.02 18.03
C ARG A 77 1.04 -0.65 18.18
N MET A 78 0.09 -0.03 18.87
CA MET A 78 -1.28 -0.56 19.02
C MET A 78 -2.02 -0.62 17.68
N LEU A 79 -1.83 0.36 16.80
CA LEU A 79 -2.42 0.35 15.46
C LEU A 79 -1.96 -0.86 14.63
N THR A 80 -0.76 -1.40 14.89
CA THR A 80 -0.29 -2.64 14.24
C THR A 80 -1.16 -3.85 14.61
N TYR A 81 -1.71 -3.91 15.82
CA TYR A 81 -2.67 -4.96 16.19
C TYR A 81 -4.01 -4.80 15.46
N VAL A 82 -4.48 -3.57 15.29
CA VAL A 82 -5.71 -3.28 14.50
C VAL A 82 -5.49 -3.64 13.03
N LEU A 83 -4.33 -3.31 12.47
CA LEU A 83 -3.92 -3.74 11.12
C LEU A 83 -3.89 -5.28 11.03
N SER A 84 -3.31 -5.96 12.02
CA SER A 84 -3.25 -7.41 12.08
C SER A 84 -4.64 -8.05 12.14
N ALA A 85 -5.58 -7.44 12.86
CA ALA A 85 -6.98 -7.87 12.88
C ALA A 85 -7.66 -7.68 11.51
N ALA A 86 -7.40 -6.56 10.82
CA ALA A 86 -7.91 -6.33 9.47
C ALA A 86 -7.35 -7.34 8.45
N VAL A 87 -6.05 -7.65 8.53
CA VAL A 87 -5.40 -8.70 7.72
C VAL A 87 -5.96 -10.08 8.05
N GLY A 88 -6.14 -10.41 9.34
CA GLY A 88 -6.77 -11.65 9.79
C GLY A 88 -8.19 -11.80 9.24
N TRP A 89 -8.98 -10.74 9.28
CA TRP A 89 -10.33 -10.73 8.69
C TRP A 89 -10.30 -10.95 7.17
N ALA A 90 -9.37 -10.31 6.46
CA ALA A 90 -9.16 -10.54 5.03
C ALA A 90 -8.78 -12.01 4.73
N ILE A 91 -7.90 -12.62 5.52
CA ILE A 91 -7.52 -14.05 5.40
C ILE A 91 -8.75 -14.95 5.61
N ILE A 92 -9.51 -14.72 6.68
CA ILE A 92 -10.71 -15.50 7.00
C ILE A 92 -11.75 -15.37 5.88
N ALA A 93 -12.02 -14.15 5.39
CA ALA A 93 -12.96 -13.90 4.31
C ALA A 93 -12.52 -14.55 2.98
N THR A 94 -11.26 -14.37 2.58
CA THR A 94 -10.71 -14.96 1.35
C THR A 94 -10.59 -16.48 1.41
N ARG A 95 -10.46 -17.08 2.60
CA ARG A 95 -10.48 -18.54 2.78
C ARG A 95 -11.89 -19.11 2.77
N SER A 96 -12.88 -18.32 3.17
CA SER A 96 -14.28 -18.74 3.36
C SER A 96 -15.16 -18.51 2.14
N THR A 97 -14.73 -17.66 1.19
CA THR A 97 -15.46 -17.45 -0.07
C THR A 97 -15.58 -18.74 -0.90
N LYS A 98 -16.71 -18.88 -1.60
CA LYS A 98 -17.03 -20.02 -2.47
C LYS A 98 -17.21 -19.55 -3.93
N PRO A 99 -16.70 -20.29 -4.94
CA PRO A 99 -15.77 -21.42 -4.81
C PRO A 99 -14.45 -20.99 -4.16
N TRP A 100 -13.70 -21.95 -3.59
CA TRP A 100 -12.46 -21.61 -2.87
C TRP A 100 -11.34 -21.20 -3.83
N ARG A 101 -10.90 -19.94 -3.71
CA ARG A 101 -9.87 -19.32 -4.55
C ARG A 101 -8.50 -19.37 -3.88
N ARG A 102 -7.75 -20.46 -4.08
CA ARG A 102 -6.43 -20.69 -3.43
C ARG A 102 -5.46 -19.52 -3.60
N ASN A 103 -5.39 -18.95 -4.80
CA ASN A 103 -4.50 -17.80 -5.08
C ASN A 103 -4.91 -16.56 -4.28
N LEU A 104 -6.20 -16.32 -4.07
CA LEU A 104 -6.68 -15.20 -3.27
C LEU A 104 -6.36 -15.40 -1.78
N THR A 105 -6.49 -16.63 -1.27
CA THR A 105 -6.06 -16.98 0.10
C THR A 105 -4.54 -16.82 0.28
N ARG A 106 -3.72 -17.17 -0.72
CA ARG A 106 -2.26 -16.97 -0.68
C ARG A 106 -1.90 -15.48 -0.56
N TRP A 107 -2.60 -14.61 -1.28
CA TRP A 107 -2.42 -13.17 -1.14
C TRP A 107 -2.81 -12.66 0.26
N GLY A 108 -3.85 -13.24 0.88
CA GLY A 108 -4.16 -13.00 2.29
C GLY A 108 -2.99 -13.36 3.22
N TRP A 109 -2.41 -14.55 3.08
CA TRP A 109 -1.26 -14.97 3.90
C TRP A 109 0.03 -14.20 3.61
N ALA A 110 0.24 -13.73 2.37
CA ALA A 110 1.35 -12.86 2.04
C ALA A 110 1.32 -11.57 2.87
N GLN A 111 0.12 -10.99 3.12
CA GLN A 111 -0.03 -9.83 4.00
C GLN A 111 0.43 -10.14 5.43
N PHE A 112 0.04 -11.29 5.99
CA PHE A 112 0.48 -11.72 7.32
C PHE A 112 2.00 -11.76 7.42
N TRP A 113 2.67 -12.43 6.48
CA TRP A 113 4.13 -12.54 6.50
C TRP A 113 4.82 -11.18 6.37
N ILE A 114 4.31 -10.29 5.52
CA ILE A 114 4.86 -8.93 5.40
C ILE A 114 4.64 -8.14 6.68
N VAL A 115 3.48 -8.24 7.35
CA VAL A 115 3.26 -7.58 8.66
C VAL A 115 4.28 -8.09 9.69
N MET A 116 4.51 -9.42 9.75
CA MET A 116 5.49 -10.00 10.67
C MET A 116 6.91 -9.51 10.38
N SER A 117 7.34 -9.56 9.12
CA SER A 117 8.64 -9.03 8.71
C SER A 117 8.77 -7.54 9.02
N ASN A 118 7.71 -6.76 8.77
CA ASN A 118 7.73 -5.32 9.03
C ASN A 118 7.83 -5.02 10.53
N ALA A 119 7.12 -5.77 11.39
CA ALA A 119 7.23 -5.64 12.84
C ALA A 119 8.66 -5.91 13.34
N VAL A 120 9.33 -6.94 12.79
CA VAL A 120 10.74 -7.24 13.10
C VAL A 120 11.66 -6.10 12.66
N ILE A 121 11.51 -5.59 11.43
CA ILE A 121 12.32 -4.45 10.94
C ILE A 121 12.07 -3.19 11.80
N GLY A 122 10.82 -2.99 12.26
CA GLY A 122 10.46 -1.90 13.18
C GLY A 122 11.17 -2.02 14.53
N GLY A 123 11.14 -3.20 15.15
CA GLY A 123 11.87 -3.46 16.41
C GLY A 123 13.38 -3.27 16.26
N ILE A 124 13.95 -3.77 15.16
CA ILE A 124 15.36 -3.54 14.78
C ILE A 124 15.68 -2.04 14.66
N THR A 125 14.72 -1.24 14.17
CA THR A 125 14.90 0.21 14.03
C THR A 125 14.97 0.93 15.39
N VAL A 126 14.23 0.46 16.40
CA VAL A 126 14.34 0.96 17.78
C VAL A 126 15.71 0.59 18.36
N TRP A 127 16.12 -0.69 18.26
CA TRP A 127 17.41 -1.15 18.80
C TRP A 127 18.63 -0.48 18.16
N MET A 128 18.52 -0.05 16.90
CA MET A 128 19.59 0.68 16.21
C MET A 128 19.41 2.20 16.28
N GLY A 129 18.63 2.71 17.24
CA GLY A 129 18.52 4.15 17.49
C GLY A 129 18.05 4.94 16.28
N LEU A 130 17.03 4.43 15.57
CA LEU A 130 16.48 5.02 14.35
C LEU A 130 17.47 5.14 13.18
N ASN A 131 18.38 4.18 13.03
CA ASN A 131 19.26 4.08 11.86
C ASN A 131 18.47 4.31 10.56
N PRO A 132 18.87 5.28 9.71
CA PRO A 132 18.03 5.76 8.61
C PRO A 132 17.82 4.69 7.53
N TRP A 133 18.71 3.71 7.42
CA TRP A 133 18.58 2.60 6.48
C TRP A 133 17.48 1.64 6.89
N THR A 134 17.34 1.36 8.19
CA THR A 134 16.26 0.48 8.67
C THR A 134 14.93 1.19 8.76
N VAL A 135 14.91 2.48 9.05
CA VAL A 135 13.71 3.32 8.90
C VAL A 135 13.21 3.27 7.44
N ALA A 136 14.11 3.44 6.47
CA ALA A 136 13.78 3.34 5.05
C ALA A 136 13.28 1.93 4.67
N GLY A 137 13.97 0.88 5.14
CA GLY A 137 13.56 -0.51 4.93
C GLY A 137 12.17 -0.81 5.49
N HIS A 138 11.86 -0.32 6.69
CA HIS A 138 10.55 -0.45 7.33
C HIS A 138 9.45 0.23 6.49
N PHE A 139 9.69 1.45 6.02
CA PHE A 139 8.75 2.17 5.16
C PHE A 139 8.51 1.46 3.81
N LEU A 140 9.56 0.91 3.20
CA LEU A 140 9.44 0.14 1.95
C LEU A 140 8.69 -1.18 2.17
N ALA A 141 8.91 -1.87 3.28
CA ALA A 141 8.15 -3.06 3.66
C ALA A 141 6.66 -2.74 3.91
N ALA A 142 6.34 -1.59 4.50
CA ALA A 142 4.96 -1.12 4.62
C ALA A 142 4.32 -0.85 3.24
N ASN A 143 5.07 -0.30 2.28
CA ASN A 143 4.60 -0.14 0.89
C ASN A 143 4.43 -1.48 0.17
N ALA A 144 5.26 -2.48 0.48
CA ALA A 144 5.05 -3.85 -0.01
C ALA A 144 3.75 -4.45 0.53
N LEU A 145 3.43 -4.23 1.82
CA LEU A 145 2.14 -4.62 2.39
C LEU A 145 0.98 -3.93 1.67
N LEU A 146 1.06 -2.62 1.47
CA LEU A 146 0.05 -1.85 0.73
C LEU A 146 -0.15 -2.41 -0.68
N THR A 147 0.94 -2.77 -1.37
CA THR A 147 0.89 -3.40 -2.70
C THR A 147 0.08 -4.69 -2.68
N VAL A 148 0.41 -5.59 -1.76
CA VAL A 148 -0.27 -6.89 -1.61
C VAL A 148 -1.72 -6.71 -1.19
N ALA A 149 -2.03 -5.76 -0.30
CA ALA A 149 -3.38 -5.44 0.12
C ALA A 149 -4.23 -4.92 -1.05
N VAL A 150 -3.70 -4.00 -1.87
CA VAL A 150 -4.38 -3.46 -3.05
C VAL A 150 -4.63 -4.54 -4.10
N ILE A 151 -3.63 -5.39 -4.37
CA ILE A 151 -3.79 -6.55 -5.26
C ILE A 151 -4.89 -7.45 -4.72
N THR A 152 -4.85 -7.81 -3.43
CA THR A 152 -5.88 -8.67 -2.80
C THR A 152 -7.26 -8.06 -2.96
N TRP A 153 -7.42 -6.79 -2.60
CA TRP A 153 -8.68 -6.05 -2.73
C TRP A 153 -9.21 -6.03 -4.16
N HIS A 154 -8.35 -5.74 -5.14
CA HIS A 154 -8.73 -5.76 -6.54
C HIS A 154 -9.15 -7.17 -7.00
N ARG A 155 -8.37 -8.20 -6.65
CA ARG A 155 -8.64 -9.61 -6.99
C ARG A 155 -9.96 -10.12 -6.41
N THR A 156 -10.50 -9.53 -5.33
CA THR A 156 -11.82 -9.89 -4.80
C THR A 156 -12.96 -9.66 -5.80
N GLY A 157 -12.80 -8.70 -6.72
CA GLY A 157 -13.79 -8.40 -7.77
C GLY A 157 -13.55 -9.12 -9.10
N GLU A 158 -12.52 -9.96 -9.19
CA GLU A 158 -12.14 -10.68 -10.41
C GLU A 158 -12.35 -12.19 -10.28
N GLY A 159 -12.43 -12.90 -11.42
CA GLY A 159 -12.32 -14.36 -11.47
C GLY A 159 -10.89 -14.88 -11.32
N ASP A 160 -10.73 -16.19 -11.51
CA ASP A 160 -9.44 -16.90 -11.43
C ASP A 160 -8.91 -17.41 -12.78
N THR A 161 -9.60 -17.10 -13.88
CA THR A 161 -9.11 -17.40 -15.24
C THR A 161 -7.77 -16.71 -15.52
N PRO A 162 -7.01 -17.16 -16.53
CA PRO A 162 -5.83 -16.43 -17.00
C PRO A 162 -6.16 -14.96 -17.33
N PRO A 163 -5.24 -14.02 -17.04
CA PRO A 163 -5.46 -12.61 -17.31
C PRO A 163 -5.53 -12.37 -18.82
N ARG A 164 -6.57 -11.68 -19.28
CA ARG A 164 -6.73 -11.25 -20.67
C ARG A 164 -6.37 -9.77 -20.78
N PRO A 165 -5.53 -9.37 -21.74
CA PRO A 165 -5.19 -7.96 -21.93
C PRO A 165 -6.40 -7.18 -22.44
N ARG A 166 -6.59 -5.96 -21.95
CA ARG A 166 -7.64 -5.02 -22.40
C ARG A 166 -7.09 -3.90 -23.29
N VAL A 167 -5.77 -3.86 -23.48
CA VAL A 167 -5.06 -2.83 -24.25
C VAL A 167 -3.85 -3.43 -24.98
N PRO A 168 -3.32 -2.76 -26.02
CA PRO A 168 -2.16 -3.24 -26.78
C PRO A 168 -0.88 -3.43 -25.95
N GLY A 169 0.06 -4.23 -26.48
CA GLY A 169 1.36 -4.51 -25.87
C GLY A 169 2.16 -3.27 -25.43
N PRO A 170 2.34 -2.24 -26.29
CA PRO A 170 3.07 -1.03 -25.92
C PRO A 170 2.50 -0.29 -24.70
N VAL A 171 1.18 -0.21 -24.58
CA VAL A 171 0.50 0.43 -23.43
C VAL A 171 0.82 -0.32 -22.13
N ARG A 172 0.86 -1.66 -22.17
CA ARG A 172 1.25 -2.48 -21.02
C ARG A 172 2.72 -2.28 -20.64
N LYS A 173 3.63 -2.14 -21.61
CA LYS A 173 5.05 -1.82 -21.35
C LYS A 173 5.18 -0.45 -20.69
N LEU A 174 4.43 0.56 -21.16
CA LEU A 174 4.38 1.88 -20.54
C LEU A 174 3.87 1.82 -19.09
N SER A 175 2.86 1.00 -18.82
CA SER A 175 2.38 0.79 -17.44
C SER A 175 3.44 0.16 -16.55
N TRP A 176 4.25 -0.78 -17.06
CA TRP A 176 5.37 -1.33 -16.30
C TRP A 176 6.44 -0.28 -16.03
N ALA A 177 6.76 0.56 -17.01
CA ALA A 177 7.67 1.68 -16.84
C ALA A 177 7.19 2.63 -15.73
N ILE A 178 5.90 3.02 -15.74
CA ILE A 178 5.28 3.83 -14.68
C ILE A 178 5.40 3.14 -13.32
N THR A 179 5.04 1.86 -13.22
CA THR A 179 5.08 1.12 -11.94
C THR A 179 6.49 1.03 -11.37
N ILE A 180 7.48 0.67 -12.19
CA ILE A 180 8.87 0.53 -11.75
C ILE A 180 9.44 1.90 -11.36
N THR A 181 9.27 2.92 -12.20
CA THR A 181 9.77 4.27 -11.91
C THR A 181 9.10 4.90 -10.70
N SER A 182 7.81 4.64 -10.47
CA SER A 182 7.11 5.09 -9.25
C SER A 182 7.61 4.37 -8.00
N GLY A 183 7.92 3.07 -8.09
CA GLY A 183 8.56 2.35 -6.99
C GLY A 183 9.95 2.90 -6.65
N LEU A 184 10.75 3.21 -7.67
CA LEU A 184 12.05 3.88 -7.51
C LEU A 184 11.88 5.30 -6.92
N LEU A 185 10.88 6.04 -7.35
CA LEU A 185 10.56 7.38 -6.81
C LEU A 185 10.25 7.31 -5.30
N ILE A 186 9.47 6.33 -4.86
CA ILE A 186 9.17 6.09 -3.43
C ILE A 186 10.46 5.78 -2.68
N ALA A 187 11.33 4.91 -3.22
CA ALA A 187 12.62 4.59 -2.63
C ALA A 187 13.54 5.82 -2.53
N LEU A 188 13.62 6.65 -3.57
CA LEU A 188 14.34 7.93 -3.54
C LEU A 188 13.74 8.89 -2.51
N GLY A 189 12.43 8.88 -2.28
CA GLY A 189 11.80 9.66 -1.21
C GLY A 189 12.34 9.31 0.18
N THR A 190 12.69 8.04 0.41
CA THR A 190 13.31 7.61 1.67
C THR A 190 14.71 8.19 1.86
N THR A 191 15.46 8.46 0.78
CA THR A 191 16.81 9.04 0.90
C THR A 191 16.76 10.52 1.25
N VAL A 192 15.81 11.26 0.67
CA VAL A 192 15.50 12.66 1.06
C VAL A 192 15.13 12.72 2.55
N THR A 193 14.30 11.77 2.98
CA THR A 193 13.84 11.65 4.37
C THR A 193 14.99 11.29 5.31
N GLY A 194 15.84 10.33 4.95
CA GLY A 194 16.98 9.88 5.74
C GLY A 194 18.15 10.86 5.81
N ALA A 195 18.30 11.75 4.83
CA ALA A 195 19.27 12.85 4.85
C ALA A 195 18.70 14.14 5.48
N GLY A 196 17.37 14.26 5.56
CA GLY A 196 16.70 15.48 6.01
C GLY A 196 16.68 15.69 7.53
N LYS A 197 16.27 16.91 7.92
CA LYS A 197 16.26 17.41 9.31
C LYS A 197 15.33 16.67 10.28
N HIS A 198 14.28 16.01 9.77
CA HIS A 198 13.28 15.37 10.62
C HIS A 198 13.82 14.06 11.18
N ALA A 199 14.37 14.12 12.38
CA ALA A 199 15.23 13.05 12.86
C ALA A 199 14.48 11.79 13.28
N GLY A 200 13.26 11.94 13.76
CA GLY A 200 12.50 10.89 14.40
C GLY A 200 12.61 10.90 15.92
N ASP A 201 13.57 11.64 16.48
CA ASP A 201 13.72 11.89 17.91
C ASP A 201 14.52 13.20 18.15
N SER A 202 14.59 13.69 19.38
CA SER A 202 15.41 14.83 19.79
C SER A 202 16.89 14.50 20.04
N SER A 203 17.27 13.22 20.03
CA SER A 203 18.66 12.78 20.12
C SER A 203 19.37 12.90 18.76
N ASP A 204 20.71 12.84 18.78
CA ASP A 204 21.54 12.80 17.57
C ASP A 204 21.36 11.46 16.84
N VAL A 205 20.30 11.38 16.04
CA VAL A 205 19.99 10.21 15.21
C VAL A 205 20.80 10.26 13.92
N PRO A 206 21.54 9.18 13.56
CA PRO A 206 22.34 9.13 12.34
C PRO A 206 21.56 9.53 11.08
N ARG A 207 22.23 10.26 10.18
CA ARG A 207 21.69 10.62 8.85
C ARG A 207 22.36 9.78 7.78
N MET A 208 21.70 9.64 6.63
CA MET A 208 22.38 9.06 5.46
C MET A 208 23.49 10.03 4.98
N PRO A 209 24.66 9.52 4.55
CA PRO A 209 25.86 10.33 4.31
C PRO A 209 25.86 10.98 2.91
N TRP A 210 24.78 11.65 2.55
CA TRP A 210 24.68 12.39 1.30
C TRP A 210 23.97 13.73 1.49
N ASP A 211 24.29 14.67 0.60
CA ASP A 211 23.71 16.00 0.61
C ASP A 211 22.20 15.94 0.36
N TRP A 212 21.45 16.60 1.26
CA TRP A 212 19.98 16.61 1.23
C TRP A 212 19.43 17.29 -0.03
N THR A 213 20.07 18.35 -0.51
CA THR A 213 19.63 19.10 -1.69
C THR A 213 19.75 18.24 -2.94
N ASN A 214 20.87 17.53 -3.11
CA ASN A 214 21.08 16.60 -4.20
C ASN A 214 20.08 15.43 -4.16
N ALA A 215 19.81 14.87 -2.98
CA ALA A 215 18.79 13.83 -2.83
C ALA A 215 17.39 14.35 -3.23
N ALA A 216 17.03 15.57 -2.80
CA ALA A 216 15.75 16.20 -3.14
C ALA A 216 15.63 16.47 -4.65
N HIS A 217 16.70 16.95 -5.30
CA HIS A 217 16.73 17.15 -6.75
C HIS A 217 16.58 15.84 -7.51
N LEU A 218 17.30 14.78 -7.12
CA LEU A 218 17.18 13.47 -7.75
C LEU A 218 15.76 12.90 -7.62
N HIS A 219 15.17 13.03 -6.43
CA HIS A 219 13.77 12.66 -6.20
C HIS A 219 12.80 13.47 -7.09
N ALA A 220 12.99 14.78 -7.20
CA ALA A 220 12.17 15.65 -8.05
C ALA A 220 12.29 15.29 -9.54
N ILE A 221 13.50 14.99 -10.03
CA ILE A 221 13.72 14.52 -11.40
C ILE A 221 12.96 13.22 -11.66
N ALA A 222 13.03 12.25 -10.74
CA ALA A 222 12.26 11.02 -10.85
C ALA A 222 10.74 11.28 -10.85
N ALA A 223 10.26 12.26 -10.06
CA ALA A 223 8.86 12.65 -10.03
C ALA A 223 8.40 13.23 -11.38
N TRP A 224 9.22 14.09 -11.99
CA TRP A 224 8.96 14.62 -13.34
C TRP A 224 8.91 13.53 -14.40
N VAL A 225 9.80 12.53 -14.33
CA VAL A 225 9.77 11.37 -15.23
C VAL A 225 8.46 10.60 -15.07
N VAL A 226 8.02 10.32 -13.82
CA VAL A 226 6.74 9.65 -13.57
C VAL A 226 5.55 10.48 -14.09
N CYS A 227 5.55 11.79 -13.87
CA CYS A 227 4.53 12.70 -14.42
C CYS A 227 4.48 12.66 -15.96
N ALA A 228 5.63 12.69 -16.63
CA ALA A 228 5.72 12.62 -18.08
C ALA A 228 5.20 11.27 -18.60
N LEU A 229 5.57 10.15 -17.96
CA LEU A 229 5.06 8.83 -18.32
C LEU A 229 3.55 8.71 -18.09
N ALA A 230 3.03 9.28 -17.00
CA ALA A 230 1.60 9.29 -16.70
C ALA A 230 0.81 10.15 -17.70
N LEU A 231 1.34 11.31 -18.11
CA LEU A 231 0.78 12.13 -19.17
C LEU A 231 0.77 11.37 -20.50
N ALA A 232 1.87 10.72 -20.86
CA ALA A 232 1.96 9.88 -22.06
C ALA A 232 0.91 8.76 -22.03
N MET A 233 0.73 8.07 -20.89
CA MET A 233 -0.30 7.06 -20.74
C MET A 233 -1.71 7.63 -20.91
N TRP A 234 -1.98 8.77 -20.27
CA TRP A 234 -3.28 9.45 -20.38
C TRP A 234 -3.61 9.86 -21.81
N LEU A 235 -2.62 10.34 -22.58
CA LEU A 235 -2.78 10.66 -24.00
C LEU A 235 -2.98 9.40 -24.86
N VAL A 236 -2.13 8.39 -24.70
CA VAL A 236 -2.20 7.15 -25.50
C VAL A 236 -3.53 6.43 -25.32
N LEU A 237 -4.08 6.40 -24.10
CA LEU A 237 -5.38 5.79 -23.81
C LEU A 237 -6.58 6.52 -24.44
N ARG A 238 -6.40 7.74 -24.96
CA ARG A 238 -7.42 8.45 -25.74
C ARG A 238 -7.39 8.10 -27.22
N VAL A 239 -6.26 7.59 -27.71
CA VAL A 239 -6.04 7.27 -29.13
C VAL A 239 -6.30 5.79 -29.40
N VAL A 240 -5.98 4.92 -28.43
CA VAL A 240 -6.27 3.48 -28.54
C VAL A 240 -7.70 3.17 -28.06
N ASP A 241 -8.25 2.06 -28.54
CA ASP A 241 -9.53 1.53 -28.07
C ASP A 241 -9.38 0.95 -26.65
N ALA A 242 -9.34 1.85 -25.66
CA ALA A 242 -9.24 1.52 -24.25
C ALA A 242 -10.60 1.67 -23.55
N PRO A 243 -10.93 0.79 -22.59
CA PRO A 243 -12.14 0.94 -21.79
C PRO A 243 -12.19 2.25 -20.97
N ASP A 244 -13.40 2.77 -20.74
CA ASP A 244 -13.62 4.03 -19.99
C ASP A 244 -13.10 3.98 -18.56
N ASP A 245 -13.23 2.84 -17.90
CA ASP A 245 -12.71 2.67 -16.54
C ASP A 245 -11.19 2.78 -16.50
N THR A 246 -10.49 2.26 -17.51
CA THR A 246 -9.04 2.39 -17.68
C THR A 246 -8.62 3.83 -17.96
N ARG A 247 -9.34 4.53 -18.85
CA ARG A 247 -9.13 5.97 -19.11
C ARG A 247 -9.29 6.80 -17.84
N ALA A 248 -10.32 6.50 -17.04
CA ALA A 248 -10.54 7.17 -15.76
C ALA A 248 -9.38 6.93 -14.77
N ARG A 249 -8.80 5.71 -14.70
CA ARG A 249 -7.63 5.45 -13.84
C ARG A 249 -6.40 6.24 -14.24
N ALA A 250 -6.15 6.42 -15.53
CA ALA A 250 -5.03 7.24 -16.00
C ALA A 250 -5.23 8.72 -15.64
N ARG A 251 -6.45 9.23 -15.77
CA ARG A 251 -6.80 10.59 -15.31
C ARG A 251 -6.62 10.72 -13.80
N ASP A 252 -7.15 9.78 -13.01
CA ASP A 252 -7.05 9.81 -11.56
C ASP A 252 -5.56 9.82 -11.11
N LEU A 253 -4.70 9.01 -11.74
CA LEU A 253 -3.26 9.02 -11.49
C LEU A 253 -2.63 10.37 -11.79
N LEU A 254 -2.96 10.98 -12.95
CA LEU A 254 -2.43 12.28 -13.33
C LEU A 254 -2.82 13.37 -12.32
N ILE A 255 -4.08 13.39 -11.87
CA ILE A 255 -4.57 14.34 -10.86
C ILE A 255 -3.78 14.18 -9.55
N VAL A 256 -3.61 12.93 -9.08
CA VAL A 256 -2.87 12.65 -7.84
C VAL A 256 -1.40 13.07 -7.97
N LEU A 257 -0.76 12.81 -9.11
CA LEU A 257 0.62 13.20 -9.36
C LEU A 257 0.81 14.72 -9.39
N LEU A 258 -0.09 15.45 -10.05
CA LEU A 258 -0.05 16.91 -10.08
C LEU A 258 -0.25 17.51 -8.68
N ALA A 259 -1.20 16.98 -7.90
CA ALA A 259 -1.40 17.38 -6.51
C ALA A 259 -0.15 17.07 -5.66
N GLN A 260 0.45 15.89 -5.83
CA GLN A 260 1.68 15.50 -5.11
C GLN A 260 2.88 16.35 -5.50
N GLY A 261 3.04 16.69 -6.79
CA GLY A 261 4.06 17.62 -7.25
C GLY A 261 3.90 18.98 -6.59
N ALA A 262 2.68 19.54 -6.58
CA ALA A 262 2.40 20.80 -5.91
C ALA A 262 2.75 20.76 -4.41
N ILE A 263 2.30 19.72 -3.70
CA ILE A 263 2.62 19.52 -2.27
C ILE A 263 4.14 19.41 -2.07
N GLY A 264 4.84 18.64 -2.90
CA GLY A 264 6.30 18.45 -2.80
C GLY A 264 7.09 19.74 -3.03
N TYR A 265 6.70 20.55 -4.00
CA TYR A 265 7.34 21.86 -4.24
C TYR A 265 7.07 22.86 -3.13
N VAL A 266 5.82 22.97 -2.67
CA VAL A 266 5.48 23.83 -1.53
C VAL A 266 6.26 23.37 -0.29
N GLN A 267 6.33 22.06 -0.02
CA GLN A 267 7.11 21.49 1.07
C GLN A 267 8.59 21.85 0.96
N TYR A 268 9.21 21.74 -0.22
CA TYR A 268 10.62 22.07 -0.42
C TYR A 268 10.90 23.55 -0.15
N PHE A 269 10.14 24.46 -0.77
CA PHE A 269 10.38 25.91 -0.67
C PHE A 269 9.96 26.51 0.68
N SER A 270 9.04 25.89 1.41
CA SER A 270 8.63 26.33 2.75
C SER A 270 9.52 25.78 3.87
N GLY A 271 10.64 25.12 3.55
CA GLY A 271 11.56 24.59 4.55
C GLY A 271 11.06 23.32 5.24
N VAL A 272 10.30 22.48 4.52
CA VAL A 272 9.90 21.11 4.90
C VAL A 272 9.05 21.03 6.19
N PRO A 273 7.92 21.77 6.30
CA PRO A 273 7.07 21.73 7.49
C PRO A 273 6.41 20.35 7.67
N GLU A 274 6.26 19.92 8.92
CA GLU A 274 5.86 18.55 9.29
C GLU A 274 4.51 18.17 8.69
N ILE A 275 3.54 19.08 8.72
CA ILE A 275 2.19 18.83 8.19
C ILE A 275 2.25 18.53 6.69
N LEU A 276 3.05 19.27 5.92
CA LEU A 276 3.19 19.00 4.48
C LEU A 276 3.87 17.65 4.24
N VAL A 277 4.85 17.26 5.06
CA VAL A 277 5.46 15.93 4.98
C VAL A 277 4.42 14.83 5.24
N ALA A 278 3.56 14.99 6.26
CA ALA A 278 2.49 14.03 6.53
C ALA A 278 1.50 13.92 5.35
N VAL A 279 1.10 15.07 4.78
CA VAL A 279 0.21 15.11 3.59
C VAL A 279 0.90 14.51 2.36
N HIS A 280 2.20 14.74 2.19
CA HIS A 280 2.99 14.14 1.11
C HIS A 280 3.12 12.62 1.28
N MET A 281 3.29 12.11 2.50
CA MET A 281 3.30 10.66 2.77
C MET A 281 1.94 10.00 2.49
N LEU A 282 0.83 10.65 2.89
CA LEU A 282 -0.51 10.20 2.54
C LEU A 282 -0.68 10.14 1.02
N GLY A 283 -0.34 11.24 0.34
CA GLY A 283 -0.50 11.29 -1.11
C GLY A 283 0.47 10.38 -1.87
N SER A 284 1.65 10.07 -1.33
CA SER A 284 2.53 9.02 -1.84
C SER A 284 1.84 7.64 -1.80
N SER A 285 1.15 7.32 -0.70
CA SER A 285 0.35 6.09 -0.59
C SER A 285 -0.80 6.06 -1.60
N LEU A 286 -1.51 7.19 -1.77
CA LEU A 286 -2.60 7.31 -2.75
C LEU A 286 -2.09 7.24 -4.19
N MET A 287 -0.93 7.83 -4.49
CA MET A 287 -0.26 7.75 -5.77
C MET A 287 0.09 6.29 -6.08
N TRP A 288 0.69 5.57 -5.13
CA TRP A 288 1.02 4.16 -5.31
C TRP A 288 -0.22 3.30 -5.56
N ILE A 289 -1.30 3.54 -4.82
CA ILE A 289 -2.60 2.89 -5.08
C ILE A 289 -3.09 3.22 -6.51
N ALA A 290 -3.00 4.47 -6.97
CA ALA A 290 -3.43 4.87 -8.30
C ALA A 290 -2.60 4.18 -9.40
N VAL A 291 -1.28 4.08 -9.24
CA VAL A 291 -0.36 3.34 -10.13
C VAL A 291 -0.77 1.87 -10.23
N LEU A 292 -0.97 1.19 -9.09
CA LEU A 292 -1.37 -0.21 -9.06
C LEU A 292 -2.76 -0.43 -9.68
N ARG A 293 -3.71 0.46 -9.40
CA ARG A 293 -5.07 0.38 -9.97
C ARG A 293 -5.08 0.60 -11.48
N LEU A 294 -4.26 1.52 -12.00
CA LEU A 294 -4.05 1.69 -13.42
C LEU A 294 -3.48 0.41 -14.03
N ALA A 295 -2.38 -0.11 -13.49
CA ALA A 295 -1.73 -1.33 -14.01
C ALA A 295 -2.68 -2.54 -14.02
N LEU A 296 -3.47 -2.69 -12.95
CA LEU A 296 -4.45 -3.77 -12.84
C LEU A 296 -5.64 -3.59 -13.80
N SER A 297 -6.03 -2.35 -14.14
CA SER A 297 -7.13 -2.07 -15.08
C SER A 297 -6.83 -2.44 -16.54
N LEU A 298 -5.54 -2.61 -16.90
CA LEU A 298 -5.11 -2.97 -18.25
C LEU A 298 -5.35 -4.44 -18.63
N ARG A 299 -5.84 -5.23 -17.67
CA ARG A 299 -6.17 -6.64 -17.85
C ARG A 299 -7.46 -6.95 -17.11
N GLU A 300 -8.11 -8.02 -17.53
CA GLU A 300 -9.27 -8.58 -16.82
C GLU A 300 -9.05 -10.06 -16.54
N ARG A 301 -9.80 -10.55 -15.55
CA ARG A 301 -10.02 -11.98 -15.34
C ARG A 301 -11.51 -12.20 -15.17
N PRO A 302 -12.21 -12.61 -16.24
CA PRO A 302 -13.65 -12.82 -16.20
C PRO A 302 -14.06 -13.76 -15.06
N VAL A 303 -15.15 -13.41 -14.38
CA VAL A 303 -15.87 -14.35 -13.52
C VAL A 303 -16.66 -15.25 -14.46
N PRO A 304 -16.50 -16.59 -14.40
CA PRO A 304 -17.31 -17.48 -15.21
C PRO A 304 -18.79 -17.25 -14.90
N THR A 305 -19.54 -16.75 -15.87
CA THR A 305 -21.00 -16.85 -15.85
C THR A 305 -21.35 -18.31 -16.09
N ALA A 306 -22.22 -18.88 -15.26
CA ALA A 306 -22.77 -20.19 -15.58
C ALA A 306 -23.47 -20.08 -16.94
N ASP A 307 -23.07 -20.91 -17.90
CA ASP A 307 -23.81 -21.03 -19.15
C ASP A 307 -25.24 -21.41 -18.79
N ILE A 308 -26.21 -20.54 -19.11
CA ILE A 308 -27.61 -20.93 -19.07
C ILE A 308 -27.72 -22.01 -20.15
N PRO A 309 -28.09 -23.26 -19.81
CA PRO A 309 -28.29 -24.28 -20.82
C PRO A 309 -29.25 -23.70 -21.86
N ALA A 310 -28.84 -23.68 -23.13
CA ALA A 310 -29.76 -23.32 -24.20
C ALA A 310 -31.03 -24.16 -24.00
N GLN A 311 -32.18 -23.52 -23.83
CA GLN A 311 -33.44 -24.25 -23.87
C GLN A 311 -33.52 -24.87 -25.27
N ASN A 312 -33.27 -26.17 -25.35
CA ASN A 312 -33.62 -26.95 -26.54
C ASN A 312 -35.14 -27.04 -26.56
N ASP A 313 -35.82 -25.95 -26.94
CA ASP A 313 -37.24 -26.00 -27.26
C ASP A 313 -37.39 -26.67 -28.63
N SER A 314 -37.42 -28.01 -28.61
CA SER A 314 -37.88 -28.82 -29.74
C SER A 314 -39.33 -28.51 -30.15
N ALA A 315 -40.06 -27.72 -29.37
CA ALA A 315 -41.42 -27.25 -29.65
C ALA A 315 -41.48 -26.01 -30.57
N LEU A 316 -40.37 -25.28 -30.80
CA LEU A 316 -40.31 -24.13 -31.71
C LEU A 316 -39.77 -24.46 -33.11
N ALA A 317 -39.28 -25.69 -33.31
CA ALA A 317 -38.79 -26.16 -34.61
C ALA A 317 -39.87 -26.82 -35.49
N SER A 318 -41.11 -26.92 -35.00
CA SER A 318 -42.23 -27.60 -35.66
C SER A 318 -43.46 -26.71 -35.88
N ALA A 319 -43.30 -25.38 -35.85
CA ALA A 319 -44.34 -24.42 -36.22
C ALA A 319 -44.07 -23.78 -37.58
#